data_AF-F8X1H1-F1
#
_entry.id   AF-F8X1H1-F1
#
_cell.length_a   1.000
_cell.length_b   1.000
_cell.length_c   1.000
_cell.angle_alpha   90.00
_cell.angle_beta   90.00
_cell.angle_gamma   90.00
#
_symmetry.space_group_name_H-M   'P 1'
#
loop_
_entity.id
_entity.type
_entity.pdbx_description
1 polymer ?
#
loop_
_entity_poly.entity_id
_entity_poly.type
_entity_poly.pdbx_seq_one_letter_code
_entity_poly.pdbx_strand_id
1 'polypeptide(L)'
;MKLKLKNKILIYKILGCLLVLIIFISCGIAWYENHGDVFKDEYQNNNSPIIYKTSSVKAGEYAEYIMYVKCASNYDNETHRLIVALNVPKVWTEAKSAILTWENNEDLGTEYKMSPIPEGTSPKSQPGLTWSQALLNAVGGRNPNILDDTQWVAFQADDPWTIFNGSNAYTLFVKVRIKIKTGPDNLRAKIGFFVNYDGDGMGTDEDRWKVMWGDCFDVTDGEGAEPIDFCQYHFYQATPGNATQNDILTFKYIGDYYNNPLIDETDIYLNAKAYTTEGNTYTVNEISDKTKLVKDSQWGVMWSRTVWPEGYFSVPSNETITRIEYYFTNKDGSLYVSKYDDKVAGAMEPGYEEELVRPGRPIEPFIYYFVCK
;
A
#
# COMPACT_ATOMS: atom_id res chain seq x y z
N MET A 1 62.88 -11.39 -21.80
CA MET A 1 61.98 -12.28 -22.56
C MET A 1 60.55 -12.00 -22.09
N LYS A 2 59.79 -11.17 -22.81
CA LYS A 2 58.43 -10.76 -22.45
C LYS A 2 57.46 -11.90 -22.82
N LEU A 3 56.90 -12.61 -21.84
CA LEU A 3 55.78 -13.51 -22.10
C LEU A 3 54.59 -12.67 -22.56
N LYS A 4 54.20 -12.84 -23.83
CA LYS A 4 53.00 -12.21 -24.39
C LYS A 4 51.78 -12.83 -23.71
N LEU A 5 51.05 -12.01 -22.97
CA LEU A 5 49.75 -12.28 -22.36
C LEU A 5 48.67 -12.46 -23.45
N LYS A 6 48.75 -13.56 -24.22
CA LYS A 6 47.75 -13.95 -25.22
C LYS A 6 46.62 -14.71 -24.52
N ASN A 7 45.69 -13.95 -23.93
CA ASN A 7 44.27 -14.26 -23.77
C ASN A 7 43.71 -13.61 -22.49
N LYS A 8 43.79 -12.28 -22.42
CA LYS A 8 42.98 -11.52 -21.45
C LYS A 8 41.50 -11.87 -21.57
N ILE A 9 41.00 -12.11 -22.79
CA ILE A 9 39.60 -12.50 -23.04
C ILE A 9 39.25 -13.87 -22.44
N LEU A 10 40.16 -14.85 -22.45
CA LEU A 10 39.91 -16.16 -21.82
C LEU A 10 39.96 -16.05 -20.29
N ILE A 11 40.87 -15.23 -19.75
CA ILE A 11 40.95 -14.95 -18.31
C ILE A 11 39.70 -14.18 -17.85
N TYR A 12 39.20 -13.20 -18.62
CA TYR A 12 37.94 -12.50 -18.31
C TYR A 12 36.70 -13.37 -18.51
N LYS A 13 36.72 -14.35 -19.42
CA LYS A 13 35.65 -15.35 -19.53
C LYS A 13 35.69 -16.38 -18.40
N ILE A 14 36.88 -16.80 -17.96
CA ILE A 14 37.03 -17.70 -16.81
C ILE A 14 36.71 -16.97 -15.51
N LEU A 15 37.16 -15.73 -15.29
CA LEU A 15 36.74 -14.90 -14.16
C LEU A 15 35.27 -14.52 -14.24
N GLY A 16 34.72 -14.27 -15.44
CA GLY A 16 33.29 -14.03 -15.65
C GLY A 16 32.45 -15.27 -15.36
N CYS A 17 32.93 -16.48 -15.68
CA CYS A 17 32.27 -17.74 -15.31
C CYS A 17 32.49 -18.11 -13.83
N LEU A 18 33.59 -17.70 -13.19
CA LEU A 18 33.83 -17.89 -11.76
C LEU A 18 33.10 -16.88 -10.87
N LEU A 19 32.86 -15.65 -11.36
CA LEU A 19 31.99 -14.66 -10.69
C LEU A 19 30.50 -15.03 -10.76
N VAL A 20 30.11 -15.94 -11.66
CA VAL A 20 28.77 -16.53 -11.70
C VAL A 20 28.64 -17.71 -10.72
N LEU A 21 29.72 -18.13 -10.05
CA LEU A 21 29.77 -19.38 -9.29
C LEU A 21 29.97 -19.24 -7.77
N ILE A 22 29.79 -18.05 -7.20
CA ILE A 22 29.69 -17.88 -5.74
C ILE A 22 28.59 -16.89 -5.40
N ILE A 23 27.34 -17.35 -5.52
CA ILE A 23 26.26 -16.88 -4.64
C ILE A 23 25.54 -18.13 -4.13
N PHE A 24 25.83 -18.50 -2.88
CA PHE A 24 25.07 -19.53 -2.17
C PHE A 24 23.70 -18.95 -1.76
N ILE A 25 22.75 -18.86 -2.69
CA ILE A 25 21.33 -18.63 -2.32
C ILE A 25 20.70 -20.02 -2.14
N SER A 26 20.28 -20.37 -0.93
CA SER A 26 19.32 -21.49 -0.78
C SER A 26 17.96 -20.98 -1.26
N CYS A 27 17.30 -21.71 -2.15
CA CYS A 27 16.00 -21.39 -2.74
C CYS A 27 15.69 -19.91 -3.11
N GLY A 28 15.61 -19.60 -4.40
CA GLY A 28 15.25 -18.28 -4.90
C GLY A 28 13.80 -18.16 -5.36
N ILE A 29 13.24 -16.95 -5.28
CA ILE A 29 11.94 -16.57 -5.84
C ILE A 29 12.12 -15.37 -6.76
N ALA A 30 11.42 -15.37 -7.89
CA ALA A 30 11.35 -14.25 -8.81
C ALA A 30 9.93 -14.05 -9.36
N TRP A 31 9.60 -12.82 -9.72
CA TRP A 31 8.39 -12.51 -10.47
C TRP A 31 8.49 -13.07 -11.90
N TYR A 32 7.39 -13.59 -12.43
CA TYR A 32 7.37 -14.21 -13.75
C TYR A 32 6.43 -13.49 -14.72
N GLU A 33 7.03 -12.69 -15.61
CA GLU A 33 6.30 -11.84 -16.55
C GLU A 33 5.86 -12.56 -17.83
N ASN A 34 6.70 -13.45 -18.38
CA ASN A 34 6.40 -14.14 -19.65
C ASN A 34 5.65 -15.46 -19.44
N HIS A 35 4.46 -15.42 -18.85
CA HIS A 35 3.73 -16.62 -18.42
C HIS A 35 2.91 -17.31 -19.51
N GLY A 36 2.73 -16.68 -20.68
CA GLY A 36 1.95 -17.23 -21.79
C GLY A 36 2.46 -18.55 -22.36
N ASP A 37 3.77 -18.77 -22.33
CA ASP A 37 4.38 -20.02 -22.82
C ASP A 37 4.10 -21.23 -21.92
N VAL A 38 3.78 -20.98 -20.65
CA VAL A 38 3.66 -22.03 -19.62
C VAL A 38 2.21 -22.33 -19.28
N PHE A 39 1.44 -21.33 -18.85
CA PHE A 39 0.11 -21.55 -18.30
C PHE A 39 -1.02 -21.54 -19.34
N LYS A 40 -0.75 -21.06 -20.57
CA LYS A 40 -1.71 -21.04 -21.71
C LYS A 40 -3.14 -20.64 -21.31
N ASP A 41 -3.26 -19.64 -20.46
CA ASP A 41 -4.54 -19.12 -19.98
C ASP A 41 -4.96 -17.85 -20.72
N GLU A 42 -6.10 -17.28 -20.33
CA GLU A 42 -6.68 -16.09 -20.94
C GLU A 42 -5.76 -14.85 -20.87
N TYR A 43 -4.74 -14.85 -20.01
CA TYR A 43 -3.80 -13.75 -19.83
C TYR A 43 -2.46 -13.96 -20.56
N GLN A 44 -2.31 -15.01 -21.37
CA GLN A 44 -1.03 -15.37 -22.03
C GLN A 44 -0.32 -14.25 -22.81
N ASN A 45 -1.02 -13.19 -23.21
CA ASN A 45 -0.47 -12.03 -23.92
C ASN A 45 -0.16 -10.83 -23.00
N ASN A 46 -0.31 -10.99 -21.68
CA ASN A 46 0.01 -9.98 -20.69
C ASN A 46 1.40 -10.28 -20.10
N ASN A 47 2.30 -9.30 -20.12
CA ASN A 47 3.67 -9.43 -19.62
C ASN A 47 3.80 -8.93 -18.18
N SER A 48 2.77 -9.08 -17.36
CA SER A 48 2.77 -8.65 -15.96
C SER A 48 2.76 -9.88 -15.04
N PRO A 49 3.58 -9.91 -13.98
CA PRO A 49 3.57 -11.02 -13.05
C PRO A 49 2.37 -10.97 -12.11
N ILE A 50 1.68 -9.82 -12.02
CA ILE A 50 0.43 -9.64 -11.29
C ILE A 50 -0.66 -9.19 -12.25
N ILE A 51 -1.76 -9.90 -12.25
CA ILE A 51 -2.92 -9.61 -13.09
C ILE A 51 -4.10 -9.28 -12.19
N TYR A 52 -4.68 -8.12 -12.46
CA TYR A 52 -5.96 -7.71 -11.94
C TYR A 52 -7.03 -8.22 -12.90
N LYS A 53 -7.95 -9.08 -12.43
CA LYS A 53 -9.06 -9.51 -13.30
C LYS A 53 -9.96 -8.35 -13.68
N THR A 54 -10.12 -7.42 -12.75
CA THR A 54 -10.76 -6.12 -12.95
C THR A 54 -9.92 -5.05 -12.28
N SER A 55 -9.88 -3.84 -12.84
CA SER A 55 -9.22 -2.69 -12.22
C SER A 55 -10.05 -2.03 -11.12
N SER A 56 -11.32 -2.42 -10.99
CA SER A 56 -12.25 -1.94 -9.97
C SER A 56 -13.29 -3.00 -9.61
N VAL A 57 -13.88 -2.89 -8.42
CA VAL A 57 -15.04 -3.68 -7.96
C VAL A 57 -15.94 -2.81 -7.08
N LYS A 58 -17.18 -3.26 -6.86
CA LYS A 58 -18.05 -2.58 -5.88
C LYS A 58 -17.66 -2.93 -4.45
N ALA A 59 -17.99 -2.05 -3.52
CA ALA A 59 -17.85 -2.29 -2.10
C ALA A 59 -18.56 -3.58 -1.67
N GLY A 60 -17.89 -4.38 -0.84
CA GLY A 60 -18.36 -5.69 -0.38
C GLY A 60 -18.33 -6.81 -1.43
N GLU A 61 -17.93 -6.54 -2.68
CA GLU A 61 -17.73 -7.56 -3.70
C GLU A 61 -16.33 -8.19 -3.64
N TYR A 62 -16.11 -9.21 -4.46
CA TYR A 62 -14.82 -9.89 -4.52
C TYR A 62 -13.91 -9.26 -5.58
N ALA A 63 -12.73 -8.84 -5.14
CA ALA A 63 -11.61 -8.59 -6.02
C ALA A 63 -10.87 -9.89 -6.32
N GLU A 64 -10.48 -10.06 -7.59
CA GLU A 64 -9.76 -11.24 -8.05
C GLU A 64 -8.42 -10.85 -8.68
N TYR A 65 -7.36 -11.51 -8.22
CA TYR A 65 -5.99 -11.32 -8.69
C TYR A 65 -5.36 -12.64 -9.08
N ILE A 66 -4.41 -12.58 -10.02
CA ILE A 66 -3.55 -13.70 -10.36
C ILE A 66 -2.10 -13.26 -10.22
N MET A 67 -1.28 -14.13 -9.63
CA MET A 67 0.13 -13.90 -9.39
C MET A 67 0.95 -15.02 -10.03
N TYR A 68 1.95 -14.66 -10.84
CA TYR A 68 2.88 -15.57 -11.49
C TYR A 68 4.27 -15.44 -10.89
N VAL A 69 4.77 -16.57 -10.42
CA VAL A 69 6.02 -16.66 -9.67
C VAL A 69 6.90 -17.74 -10.30
N LYS A 70 8.19 -17.47 -10.33
CA LYS A 70 9.22 -18.45 -10.64
C LYS A 70 9.95 -18.81 -9.36
N CYS A 71 10.02 -20.11 -9.06
CA CYS A 71 10.72 -20.65 -7.92
C CYS A 71 11.97 -21.40 -8.39
N ALA A 72 13.04 -21.31 -7.60
CA ALA A 72 14.31 -21.97 -7.87
C ALA A 72 14.90 -22.55 -6.59
N SER A 73 15.64 -23.65 -6.69
CA SER A 73 16.46 -24.19 -5.60
C SER A 73 17.88 -24.47 -6.07
N ASN A 74 18.85 -24.22 -5.19
CA ASN A 74 20.24 -24.65 -5.38
C ASN A 74 20.53 -25.98 -4.67
N TYR A 75 19.52 -26.58 -4.03
CA TYR A 75 19.56 -27.88 -3.38
C TYR A 75 18.55 -28.82 -4.02
N ASP A 76 18.96 -30.06 -4.29
CA ASP A 76 18.05 -31.06 -4.85
C ASP A 76 17.00 -31.47 -3.81
N ASN A 77 15.75 -31.59 -4.28
CA ASN A 77 14.63 -32.15 -3.52
C ASN A 77 14.28 -31.38 -2.24
N GLU A 78 14.29 -30.05 -2.28
CA GLU A 78 13.80 -29.25 -1.16
C GLU A 78 12.27 -29.17 -1.16
N THR A 79 11.65 -29.74 -0.13
CA THR A 79 10.19 -29.74 0.01
C THR A 79 9.76 -28.63 0.97
N HIS A 80 9.07 -27.61 0.43
CA HIS A 80 8.60 -26.45 1.18
C HIS A 80 7.14 -26.14 0.84
N ARG A 81 6.46 -25.38 1.70
CA ARG A 81 5.16 -24.79 1.39
C ARG A 81 5.33 -23.37 0.89
N LEU A 82 4.60 -23.02 -0.17
CA LEU A 82 4.50 -21.65 -0.66
C LEU A 82 3.82 -20.78 0.40
N ILE A 83 4.36 -19.59 0.60
CA ILE A 83 3.78 -18.54 1.43
C ILE A 83 3.40 -17.38 0.53
N VAL A 84 2.17 -16.90 0.65
CA VAL A 84 1.66 -15.72 -0.05
C VAL A 84 1.04 -14.77 0.95
N ALA A 85 1.33 -13.48 0.85
CA ALA A 85 0.68 -12.47 1.68
C ALA A 85 0.18 -11.29 0.85
N LEU A 86 -0.89 -10.68 1.34
CA LEU A 86 -1.54 -9.52 0.73
C LEU A 86 -1.48 -8.34 1.70
N ASN A 87 -1.11 -7.17 1.19
CA ASN A 87 -1.29 -5.91 1.89
C ASN A 87 -2.54 -5.20 1.35
N VAL A 88 -3.53 -5.01 2.21
CA VAL A 88 -4.84 -4.46 1.85
C VAL A 88 -5.29 -3.42 2.88
N PRO A 89 -6.22 -2.50 2.54
CA PRO A 89 -6.79 -1.58 3.52
C PRO A 89 -7.34 -2.29 4.77
N LYS A 90 -7.19 -1.68 5.96
CA LYS A 90 -7.67 -2.29 7.22
C LYS A 90 -9.18 -2.48 7.27
N VAL A 91 -9.94 -1.67 6.52
CA VAL A 91 -11.39 -1.80 6.43
C VAL A 91 -11.84 -3.09 5.72
N TRP A 92 -10.94 -3.81 5.03
CA TRP A 92 -11.21 -5.14 4.48
C TRP A 92 -11.13 -6.20 5.59
N THR A 93 -12.08 -6.17 6.51
CA THR A 93 -12.07 -6.98 7.74
C THR A 93 -12.14 -8.49 7.48
N GLU A 94 -12.67 -8.90 6.32
CA GLU A 94 -12.76 -10.30 5.87
C GLU A 94 -11.50 -10.77 5.11
N ALA A 95 -10.42 -9.98 5.06
CA ALA A 95 -9.22 -10.29 4.27
C ALA A 95 -8.59 -11.66 4.62
N LYS A 96 -8.65 -12.11 5.88
CA LYS A 96 -8.15 -13.44 6.30
C LYS A 96 -8.97 -14.61 5.78
N SER A 97 -10.20 -14.35 5.32
CA SER A 97 -11.10 -15.33 4.70
C SER A 97 -10.96 -15.40 3.18
N ALA A 98 -9.94 -14.74 2.61
CA ALA A 98 -9.66 -14.80 1.17
C ALA A 98 -9.44 -16.26 0.71
N ILE A 99 -9.90 -16.54 -0.50
CA ILE A 99 -9.77 -17.85 -1.14
C ILE A 99 -8.53 -17.79 -2.02
N LEU A 100 -7.52 -18.58 -1.69
CA LEU A 100 -6.29 -18.70 -2.47
C LEU A 100 -6.12 -20.13 -2.97
N THR A 101 -5.89 -20.26 -4.27
CA THR A 101 -5.45 -21.51 -4.89
C THR A 101 -4.18 -21.30 -5.68
N TRP A 102 -3.42 -22.38 -5.90
CA TRP A 102 -2.22 -22.33 -6.71
C TRP A 102 -2.11 -23.55 -7.60
N GLU A 103 -1.45 -23.37 -8.74
CA GLU A 103 -1.07 -24.44 -9.66
C GLU A 103 0.38 -24.22 -10.08
N ASN A 104 1.05 -25.29 -10.51
CA ASN A 104 2.39 -25.19 -11.08
C ASN A 104 2.47 -25.89 -12.44
N ASN A 105 3.57 -25.68 -13.13
CA ASN A 105 3.76 -26.16 -14.49
C ASN A 105 4.10 -27.65 -14.63
N GLU A 106 4.30 -28.38 -13.53
CA GLU A 106 4.48 -29.84 -13.57
C GLU A 106 3.14 -30.58 -13.48
N ASP A 107 2.10 -29.93 -12.95
CA ASP A 107 0.74 -30.46 -12.83
C ASP A 107 -0.29 -29.40 -13.25
N LEU A 108 -0.20 -28.98 -14.52
CA LEU A 108 -1.07 -27.96 -15.10
C LEU A 108 -2.54 -28.41 -15.07
N GLY A 109 -3.41 -27.53 -14.55
CA GLY A 109 -4.86 -27.75 -14.46
C GLY A 109 -5.33 -28.28 -13.09
N THR A 110 -4.41 -28.63 -12.19
CA THR A 110 -4.74 -29.00 -10.81
C THR A 110 -4.60 -27.78 -9.89
N GLU A 111 -5.68 -27.41 -9.21
CA GLU A 111 -5.68 -26.33 -8.23
C GLU A 111 -5.54 -26.86 -6.81
N TYR A 112 -4.45 -26.46 -6.16
CA TYR A 112 -4.15 -26.74 -4.75
C TYR A 112 -4.58 -25.57 -3.87
N LYS A 113 -4.98 -25.86 -2.63
CA LYS A 113 -5.49 -24.84 -1.70
C LYS A 113 -4.37 -24.22 -0.87
N MET A 114 -4.63 -22.99 -0.43
CA MET A 114 -3.86 -22.32 0.60
C MET A 114 -4.78 -21.92 1.77
N SER A 115 -4.26 -22.03 2.99
CA SER A 115 -4.95 -21.65 4.21
C SER A 115 -4.31 -20.43 4.87
N PRO A 116 -5.08 -19.59 5.60
CA PRO A 116 -4.51 -18.48 6.35
C PRO A 116 -3.55 -19.01 7.41
N ILE A 117 -2.41 -18.33 7.55
CA ILE A 117 -1.43 -18.69 8.59
C ILE A 117 -2.01 -18.31 9.95
N PRO A 118 -2.05 -19.22 10.94
CA PRO A 118 -2.60 -18.93 12.26
C PRO A 118 -1.90 -17.75 12.94
N GLU A 119 -2.68 -16.94 13.65
CA GLU A 119 -2.13 -15.86 14.47
C GLU A 119 -1.11 -16.40 15.48
N GLY A 120 -0.05 -15.62 15.73
CA GLY A 120 1.05 -16.03 16.60
C GLY A 120 2.09 -16.94 15.93
N THR A 121 1.85 -17.43 14.71
CA THR A 121 2.87 -18.17 13.96
C THR A 121 3.96 -17.22 13.48
N SER A 122 5.21 -17.56 13.78
CA SER A 122 6.37 -16.78 13.33
C SER A 122 6.95 -17.28 12.01
N PRO A 123 7.43 -16.37 11.15
CA PRO A 123 8.37 -16.73 10.10
C PRO A 123 9.62 -17.36 10.72
N LYS A 124 10.15 -18.41 10.10
CA LYS A 124 11.29 -19.19 10.62
C LYS A 124 12.52 -18.33 10.93
N SER A 125 12.84 -17.33 10.12
CA SER A 125 13.98 -16.43 10.32
C SER A 125 13.69 -15.23 11.22
N GLN A 126 12.45 -15.05 11.69
CA GLN A 126 12.03 -13.96 12.56
C GLN A 126 11.20 -14.47 13.75
N PRO A 127 11.78 -15.35 14.60
CA PRO A 127 11.06 -15.92 15.74
C PRO A 127 10.58 -14.84 16.71
N GLY A 128 9.35 -14.98 17.20
CA GLY A 128 8.74 -14.04 18.16
C GLY A 128 7.94 -12.91 17.51
N LEU A 129 8.00 -12.75 16.19
CA LEU A 129 7.11 -11.87 15.43
C LEU A 129 6.00 -12.68 14.77
N THR A 130 4.79 -12.14 14.67
CA THR A 130 3.79 -12.68 13.74
C THR A 130 4.19 -12.36 12.30
N TRP A 131 3.67 -13.11 11.32
CA TRP A 131 3.88 -12.79 9.90
C TRP A 131 3.55 -11.34 9.55
N SER A 132 2.44 -10.79 10.06
CA SER A 132 2.06 -9.39 9.80
C SER A 132 3.08 -8.40 10.36
N GLN A 133 3.60 -8.62 11.58
CA GLN A 133 4.64 -7.77 12.18
C GLN A 133 5.96 -7.87 11.42
N ALA A 134 6.32 -9.10 11.04
CA ALA A 134 7.54 -9.34 10.29
C ALA A 134 7.48 -8.64 8.93
N LEU A 135 6.39 -8.80 8.17
CA LEU A 135 6.17 -8.11 6.90
C LEU A 135 6.19 -6.58 7.06
N LEU A 136 5.54 -6.04 8.10
CA LEU A 136 5.60 -4.62 8.39
C LEU A 136 7.06 -4.15 8.62
N ASN A 137 7.86 -4.90 9.37
CA ASN A 137 9.25 -4.55 9.62
C ASN A 137 10.13 -4.65 8.37
N ALA A 138 9.91 -5.66 7.52
CA ALA A 138 10.75 -5.94 6.35
C ALA A 138 10.41 -5.04 5.15
N VAL A 139 9.12 -4.78 4.91
CA VAL A 139 8.63 -4.11 3.70
C VAL A 139 7.74 -2.90 3.97
N GLY A 140 7.44 -2.56 5.22
CA GLY A 140 6.59 -1.42 5.57
C GLY A 140 7.10 -0.08 5.03
N GLY A 141 8.42 0.15 5.09
CA GLY A 141 9.05 1.34 4.50
C GLY A 141 9.03 1.39 2.96
N ARG A 142 8.56 0.33 2.30
CA ARG A 142 8.36 0.24 0.85
C ARG A 142 6.88 0.36 0.45
N ASN A 143 5.98 0.63 1.39
CA ASN A 143 4.56 0.78 1.11
C ASN A 143 4.32 2.04 0.27
N PRO A 144 3.84 1.93 -0.97
CA PRO A 144 3.57 3.08 -1.83
C PRO A 144 2.19 3.69 -1.58
N ASN A 145 1.41 3.15 -0.65
CA ASN A 145 0.20 3.78 -0.16
C ASN A 145 0.58 4.92 0.80
N ILE A 146 -0.04 6.08 0.59
CA ILE A 146 0.25 7.31 1.33
C ILE A 146 -0.35 7.26 2.74
N LEU A 147 -1.50 6.59 2.88
CA LEU A 147 -2.16 6.38 4.16
C LEU A 147 -1.65 5.09 4.82
N ASP A 148 -1.19 5.21 6.07
CA ASP A 148 -0.75 4.07 6.90
C ASP A 148 -1.92 3.29 7.52
N ASP A 149 -2.95 3.03 6.73
CA ASP A 149 -4.13 2.27 7.13
C ASP A 149 -4.32 0.99 6.34
N THR A 150 -3.23 0.23 6.23
CA THR A 150 -3.17 -1.07 5.56
C THR A 150 -2.75 -2.17 6.53
N GLN A 151 -3.01 -3.42 6.15
CA GLN A 151 -2.64 -4.62 6.92
C GLN A 151 -2.12 -5.72 6.01
N TRP A 152 -1.18 -6.50 6.53
CA TRP A 152 -0.71 -7.73 5.91
C TRP A 152 -1.50 -8.95 6.40
N VAL A 153 -2.05 -9.74 5.48
CA VAL A 153 -2.63 -11.06 5.74
C VAL A 153 -1.85 -12.14 4.98
N ALA A 154 -1.44 -13.20 5.66
CA ALA A 154 -0.56 -14.24 5.11
C ALA A 154 -1.25 -15.60 5.05
N PHE A 155 -0.94 -16.34 4.00
CA PHE A 155 -1.46 -17.66 3.65
C PHE A 155 -0.32 -18.61 3.32
N GLN A 156 -0.54 -19.89 3.56
CA GLN A 156 0.40 -20.96 3.31
C GLN A 156 -0.28 -22.05 2.47
N ALA A 157 0.43 -22.61 1.49
CA ALA A 157 -0.03 -23.78 0.77
C ALA A 157 -0.26 -24.95 1.74
N ASP A 158 -1.41 -25.62 1.63
CA ASP A 158 -1.75 -26.73 2.51
C ASP A 158 -0.76 -27.89 2.28
N ASP A 159 -0.54 -28.20 1.01
CA ASP A 159 0.39 -29.21 0.54
C ASP A 159 1.78 -28.63 0.29
N PRO A 160 2.85 -29.29 0.77
CA PRO A 160 4.20 -28.91 0.41
C PRO A 160 4.52 -29.35 -1.02
N TRP A 161 5.49 -28.67 -1.64
CA TRP A 161 5.98 -28.99 -2.96
C TRP A 161 7.49 -29.08 -2.99
N THR A 162 8.01 -29.98 -3.83
CA THR A 162 9.44 -30.19 -4.00
C THR A 162 10.00 -29.28 -5.09
N ILE A 163 10.89 -28.38 -4.70
CA ILE A 163 11.64 -27.52 -5.61
C ILE A 163 12.95 -28.25 -5.98
N PHE A 164 13.16 -28.46 -7.28
CA PHE A 164 14.32 -29.16 -7.81
C PHE A 164 15.49 -28.21 -8.08
N ASN A 165 16.71 -28.75 -8.15
CA ASN A 165 17.94 -28.04 -8.52
C ASN A 165 18.47 -28.51 -9.89
N GLY A 166 19.52 -27.86 -10.42
CA GLY A 166 20.16 -28.17 -11.70
C GLY A 166 19.52 -27.49 -12.91
N SER A 167 19.54 -28.13 -14.09
CA SER A 167 18.89 -27.61 -15.31
C SER A 167 17.36 -27.43 -15.17
N ASN A 168 16.76 -27.97 -14.12
CA ASN A 168 15.35 -27.82 -13.74
C ASN A 168 15.15 -26.79 -12.61
N ALA A 169 16.22 -26.24 -12.02
CA ALA A 169 16.15 -25.22 -10.96
C ALA A 169 15.45 -23.93 -11.40
N TYR A 170 15.27 -23.73 -12.69
CA TYR A 170 14.68 -22.52 -13.25
C TYR A 170 13.42 -22.81 -14.04
N THR A 171 12.78 -23.95 -13.79
CA THR A 171 11.59 -24.39 -14.53
C THR A 171 10.36 -24.53 -13.65
N LEU A 172 10.41 -24.30 -12.33
CA LEU A 172 9.20 -24.29 -11.52
C LEU A 172 8.53 -22.92 -11.60
N PHE A 173 7.40 -22.89 -12.28
CA PHE A 173 6.52 -21.74 -12.39
C PHE A 173 5.25 -22.03 -11.62
N VAL A 174 4.80 -21.05 -10.86
CA VAL A 174 3.61 -21.12 -10.03
C VAL A 174 2.66 -20.00 -10.43
N LYS A 175 1.39 -20.33 -10.56
CA LYS A 175 0.29 -19.39 -10.70
C LYS A 175 -0.58 -19.47 -9.46
N VAL A 176 -0.75 -18.36 -8.77
CA VAL A 176 -1.62 -18.23 -7.60
C VAL A 176 -2.84 -17.42 -7.98
N ARG A 177 -4.03 -17.94 -7.70
CA ARG A 177 -5.32 -17.27 -7.88
C ARG A 177 -5.80 -16.80 -6.51
N ILE A 178 -6.20 -15.54 -6.44
CA ILE A 178 -6.54 -14.86 -5.19
C ILE A 178 -7.92 -14.26 -5.37
N LYS A 179 -8.82 -14.58 -4.45
CA LYS A 179 -10.17 -14.00 -4.39
C LYS A 179 -10.42 -13.48 -2.98
N ILE A 180 -10.55 -12.16 -2.86
CA ILE A 180 -10.66 -11.46 -1.57
C ILE A 180 -11.86 -10.51 -1.59
N LYS A 181 -12.59 -10.45 -0.49
CA LYS A 181 -13.75 -9.57 -0.35
C LYS A 181 -13.30 -8.17 0.08
N THR A 182 -13.78 -7.15 -0.61
CA THR A 182 -13.50 -5.75 -0.29
C THR A 182 -14.34 -5.27 0.88
N GLY A 183 -13.91 -4.17 1.50
CA GLY A 183 -14.65 -3.50 2.56
C GLY A 183 -15.86 -2.69 2.06
N PRO A 184 -16.59 -2.03 2.98
CA PRO A 184 -17.80 -1.27 2.67
C PRO A 184 -17.53 0.10 2.05
N ASP A 185 -16.32 0.65 2.19
CA ASP A 185 -16.02 2.04 1.80
C ASP A 185 -15.70 2.20 0.31
N ASN A 186 -16.03 3.37 -0.23
CA ASN A 186 -15.37 3.87 -1.44
C ASN A 186 -13.90 4.15 -1.14
N LEU A 187 -12.98 3.51 -1.85
CA LEU A 187 -11.55 3.75 -1.67
C LEU A 187 -10.74 3.40 -2.91
N ARG A 188 -9.51 3.91 -2.95
CA ARG A 188 -8.51 3.52 -3.96
C ARG A 188 -7.22 3.16 -3.26
N ALA A 189 -6.65 2.00 -3.55
CA ALA A 189 -5.41 1.54 -2.91
C ALA A 189 -4.52 0.71 -3.82
N LYS A 190 -3.21 0.73 -3.55
CA LYS A 190 -2.22 -0.15 -4.18
C LYS A 190 -2.13 -1.43 -3.34
N ILE A 191 -2.57 -2.54 -3.91
CA ILE A 191 -2.52 -3.83 -3.22
C ILE A 191 -1.08 -4.35 -3.24
N GLY A 192 -0.58 -4.77 -2.08
CA GLY A 192 0.74 -5.39 -1.96
C GLY A 192 0.64 -6.91 -2.09
N PHE A 193 1.57 -7.49 -2.83
CA PHE A 193 1.69 -8.93 -3.06
C PHE A 193 3.06 -9.38 -2.58
N PHE A 194 3.08 -10.39 -1.73
CA PHE A 194 4.31 -10.97 -1.19
C PHE A 194 4.32 -12.47 -1.42
N VAL A 195 5.49 -13.01 -1.71
CA VAL A 195 5.71 -14.45 -1.88
C VAL A 195 7.02 -14.91 -1.23
N ASN A 196 6.97 -16.05 -0.55
CA ASN A 196 8.09 -16.74 0.10
C ASN A 196 7.82 -18.27 0.10
N TYR A 197 8.69 -19.07 0.71
CA TYR A 197 8.47 -20.43 1.15
C TYR A 197 8.77 -20.56 2.66
N ASP A 198 8.17 -21.55 3.33
CA ASP A 198 8.30 -21.72 4.79
C ASP A 198 9.70 -22.11 5.28
N GLY A 199 10.54 -22.64 4.38
CA GLY A 199 11.94 -23.00 4.65
C GLY A 199 12.89 -21.87 5.02
N ASP A 200 12.65 -20.63 4.55
CA ASP A 200 13.43 -19.45 4.92
C ASP A 200 12.69 -18.59 5.95
N GLY A 201 11.41 -18.30 5.71
CA GLY A 201 10.59 -17.55 6.64
C GLY A 201 11.13 -16.13 6.88
N MET A 202 11.35 -15.39 5.79
CA MET A 202 11.64 -13.95 5.76
C MET A 202 12.98 -13.54 6.40
N GLY A 203 14.07 -14.16 5.92
CA GLY A 203 15.44 -13.74 6.22
C GLY A 203 15.85 -12.44 5.52
N THR A 204 17.11 -12.02 5.71
CA THR A 204 17.66 -10.79 5.12
C THR A 204 17.99 -10.91 3.63
N ASP A 205 17.92 -12.13 3.08
CA ASP A 205 18.20 -12.42 1.68
C ASP A 205 16.92 -12.24 0.85
N GLU A 206 16.82 -11.09 0.18
CA GLU A 206 15.67 -10.75 -0.67
C GLU A 206 15.55 -11.65 -1.91
N ASP A 207 16.50 -12.54 -2.19
CA ASP A 207 16.31 -13.52 -3.25
C ASP A 207 15.36 -14.65 -2.86
N ARG A 208 15.06 -14.80 -1.56
CA ARG A 208 14.17 -15.86 -1.04
C ARG A 208 12.72 -15.44 -0.96
N TRP A 209 12.45 -14.16 -1.11
CA TRP A 209 11.11 -13.60 -1.08
C TRP A 209 11.01 -12.40 -1.98
N LYS A 210 9.84 -12.17 -2.57
CA LYS A 210 9.60 -10.97 -3.38
C LYS A 210 8.35 -10.26 -2.90
N VAL A 211 8.40 -8.93 -2.96
CA VAL A 211 7.26 -8.05 -2.76
C VAL A 211 7.06 -7.23 -4.03
N MET A 212 5.80 -7.04 -4.41
CA MET A 212 5.39 -6.17 -5.50
C MET A 212 4.15 -5.41 -5.04
N TRP A 213 4.03 -4.19 -5.51
CA TRP A 213 2.83 -3.38 -5.36
C TRP A 213 2.22 -3.26 -6.72
N GLY A 214 0.92 -3.56 -6.83
CA GLY A 214 0.23 -3.34 -8.09
C GLY A 214 -0.24 -1.90 -8.23
N ASP A 215 -0.97 -1.65 -9.31
CA ASP A 215 -1.55 -0.36 -9.62
C ASP A 215 -2.69 0.00 -8.65
N CYS A 216 -3.12 1.25 -8.75
CA CYS A 216 -4.24 1.75 -7.97
C CYS A 216 -5.54 1.06 -8.35
N PHE A 217 -6.09 0.33 -7.37
CA PHE A 217 -7.32 -0.44 -7.48
C PHE A 217 -8.46 0.30 -6.82
N ASP A 218 -9.58 0.43 -7.53
CA ASP A 218 -10.74 1.20 -7.10
C ASP A 218 -11.84 0.31 -6.51
N VAL A 219 -12.35 0.70 -5.34
CA VAL A 219 -13.57 0.17 -4.72
C VAL A 219 -14.63 1.26 -4.82
N THR A 220 -15.72 0.96 -5.53
CA THR A 220 -16.78 1.94 -5.86
C THR A 220 -18.13 1.54 -5.28
N ASP A 221 -19.13 2.40 -5.37
CA ASP A 221 -20.51 2.15 -4.88
C ASP A 221 -20.58 1.76 -3.37
N GLY A 222 -19.59 2.17 -2.59
CA GLY A 222 -19.50 2.00 -1.14
C GLY A 222 -19.97 3.19 -0.32
N GLU A 223 -19.69 3.12 0.98
CA GLU A 223 -19.92 4.18 1.95
C GLU A 223 -18.94 5.35 1.74
N GLY A 224 -19.36 6.54 2.18
CA GLY A 224 -18.64 7.79 1.96
C GLY A 224 -18.98 8.44 0.61
N ALA A 225 -19.20 9.76 0.61
CA ALA A 225 -19.49 10.50 -0.62
C ALA A 225 -18.28 10.60 -1.56
N GLU A 226 -17.09 10.34 -1.04
CA GLU A 226 -15.81 10.51 -1.72
C GLU A 226 -14.90 9.33 -1.37
N PRO A 227 -14.10 8.81 -2.32
CA PRO A 227 -13.23 7.68 -2.07
C PRO A 227 -12.07 8.07 -1.15
N ILE A 228 -11.75 7.20 -0.20
CA ILE A 228 -10.50 7.26 0.56
C ILE A 228 -9.35 6.90 -0.39
N ASP A 229 -8.53 7.88 -0.76
CA ASP A 229 -7.46 7.68 -1.73
C ASP A 229 -6.11 7.42 -0.99
N PHE A 230 -5.64 6.17 -1.09
CA PHE A 230 -4.33 5.75 -0.58
C PHE A 230 -3.22 5.94 -1.63
N CYS A 231 -3.57 6.23 -2.88
CA CYS A 231 -2.70 6.20 -4.04
C CYS A 231 -2.04 7.53 -4.35
N GLN A 232 -2.79 8.62 -4.20
CA GLN A 232 -2.32 9.96 -4.50
C GLN A 232 -1.72 10.61 -3.26
N TYR A 233 -0.71 11.44 -3.48
CA TYR A 233 -0.24 12.32 -2.43
C TYR A 233 -1.29 13.40 -2.19
N HIS A 234 -1.61 13.62 -0.93
CA HIS A 234 -2.57 14.63 -0.53
C HIS A 234 -1.89 15.70 0.33
N PHE A 235 -2.36 16.93 0.20
CA PHE A 235 -1.97 18.01 1.11
C PHE A 235 -2.54 17.85 2.52
N TYR A 236 -3.39 16.84 2.74
CA TYR A 236 -4.08 16.62 3.99
C TYR A 236 -3.99 15.16 4.44
N GLN A 237 -4.08 14.97 5.75
CA GLN A 237 -4.31 13.68 6.36
C GLN A 237 -5.11 13.86 7.66
N ALA A 238 -6.10 13.01 7.91
CA ALA A 238 -6.85 12.96 9.16
C ALA A 238 -6.70 11.58 9.80
N THR A 239 -6.31 11.53 11.07
CA THR A 239 -6.05 10.27 11.79
C THR A 239 -6.68 10.25 13.18
N PRO A 240 -7.32 9.13 13.60
CA PRO A 240 -7.50 7.89 12.85
C PRO A 240 -8.50 8.05 11.69
N GLY A 241 -8.39 7.21 10.66
CA GLY A 241 -9.31 7.23 9.51
C GLY A 241 -10.77 6.96 9.91
N ASN A 242 -10.96 6.18 10.97
CA ASN A 242 -12.25 5.90 11.59
C ASN A 242 -12.28 6.41 13.02
N ALA A 243 -13.18 7.34 13.33
CA ALA A 243 -13.38 7.90 14.66
C ALA A 243 -14.87 8.13 14.95
N THR A 244 -15.19 8.23 16.24
CA THR A 244 -16.40 8.86 16.77
C THR A 244 -16.08 10.29 17.22
N GLN A 245 -17.09 11.12 17.46
CA GLN A 245 -16.88 12.51 17.93
C GLN A 245 -16.16 12.59 19.29
N ASN A 246 -16.14 11.49 20.04
CA ASN A 246 -15.51 11.36 21.35
C ASN A 246 -14.04 10.97 21.29
N ASP A 247 -13.55 10.57 20.11
CA ASP A 247 -12.16 10.21 19.91
C ASP A 247 -11.31 11.46 19.65
N ILE A 248 -9.99 11.28 19.78
CA ILE A 248 -9.02 12.31 19.44
C ILE A 248 -8.69 12.21 17.96
N LEU A 249 -8.80 13.34 17.25
CA LEU A 249 -8.56 13.44 15.81
C LEU A 249 -7.36 14.36 15.56
N THR A 250 -6.44 13.93 14.69
CA THR A 250 -5.30 14.75 14.25
C THR A 250 -5.46 15.10 12.78
N PHE A 251 -5.59 16.39 12.49
CA PHE A 251 -5.53 16.93 11.13
C PHE A 251 -4.10 17.35 10.83
N LYS A 252 -3.58 16.92 9.69
CA LYS A 252 -2.22 17.21 9.24
C LYS A 252 -2.28 17.87 7.86
N TYR A 253 -1.49 18.93 7.71
CA TYR A 253 -1.13 19.53 6.44
C TYR A 253 0.23 18.98 6.01
N ILE A 254 0.33 18.53 4.75
CA ILE A 254 1.53 17.95 4.16
C ILE A 254 1.86 18.72 2.87
N GLY A 255 2.70 19.74 2.97
CA GLY A 255 2.93 20.71 1.90
C GLY A 255 4.17 20.49 1.03
N ASP A 256 4.95 19.43 1.25
CA ASP A 256 6.19 19.16 0.49
C ASP A 256 6.02 18.18 -0.68
N TYR A 257 4.82 17.64 -0.92
CA TYR A 257 4.59 16.74 -2.05
C TYR A 257 4.46 17.45 -3.40
N TYR A 258 3.77 18.59 -3.42
CA TYR A 258 3.58 19.42 -4.61
C TYR A 258 3.76 20.89 -4.24
N ASN A 259 4.10 21.72 -5.23
CA ASN A 259 4.13 23.16 -5.02
C ASN A 259 2.72 23.64 -4.66
N ASN A 260 2.62 24.57 -3.70
CA ASN A 260 1.33 25.06 -3.22
C ASN A 260 1.49 26.40 -2.49
N PRO A 261 0.40 27.16 -2.29
CA PRO A 261 0.48 28.51 -1.74
C PRO A 261 0.99 28.61 -0.30
N LEU A 262 0.97 27.52 0.48
CA LEU A 262 1.39 27.51 1.88
C LEU A 262 2.80 26.93 2.09
N ILE A 263 3.53 26.58 1.02
CA ILE A 263 4.81 25.87 1.11
C ILE A 263 5.90 26.64 1.89
N ASP A 264 5.90 27.97 1.77
CA ASP A 264 6.87 28.86 2.42
C ASP A 264 6.33 29.49 3.72
N GLU A 265 5.10 29.16 4.11
CA GLU A 265 4.47 29.72 5.29
C GLU A 265 4.99 29.04 6.57
N THR A 266 5.22 29.85 7.60
CA THR A 266 5.77 29.36 8.89
C THR A 266 4.68 29.06 9.91
N ASP A 267 3.54 29.74 9.78
CA ASP A 267 2.39 29.61 10.66
C ASP A 267 1.16 29.19 9.84
N ILE A 268 0.75 27.93 10.01
CA ILE A 268 -0.43 27.36 9.35
C ILE A 268 -1.58 27.24 10.36
N TYR A 269 -2.81 27.51 9.92
CA TYR A 269 -4.01 27.47 10.75
C TYR A 269 -5.09 26.58 10.11
N LEU A 270 -5.83 25.85 10.96
CA LEU A 270 -6.95 25.00 10.58
C LEU A 270 -8.24 25.82 10.55
N ASN A 271 -8.84 25.95 9.37
CA ASN A 271 -10.24 26.37 9.23
C ASN A 271 -11.11 25.13 9.18
N ALA A 272 -12.11 25.04 10.05
CA ALA A 272 -12.99 23.88 10.06
C ALA A 272 -14.44 24.23 10.38
N LYS A 273 -15.36 23.40 9.87
CA LYS A 273 -16.80 23.48 10.09
C LYS A 273 -17.38 22.10 10.32
N ALA A 274 -17.95 21.87 11.50
CA ALA A 274 -18.64 20.65 11.85
C ALA A 274 -20.13 20.70 11.46
N TYR A 275 -20.69 19.55 11.10
CA TYR A 275 -22.10 19.35 10.76
C TYR A 275 -22.70 18.27 11.65
N THR A 276 -23.87 18.53 12.24
CA THR A 276 -24.53 17.57 13.14
C THR A 276 -25.71 16.86 12.49
N THR A 277 -26.13 15.73 13.07
CA THR A 277 -27.36 14.99 12.69
C THR A 277 -28.61 15.86 12.78
N GLU A 278 -28.61 16.82 13.70
CA GLU A 278 -29.69 17.78 13.93
C GLU A 278 -29.77 18.87 12.85
N GLY A 279 -28.80 18.91 11.94
CA GLY A 279 -28.70 19.91 10.87
C GLY A 279 -28.01 21.21 11.28
N ASN A 280 -27.43 21.27 12.49
CA ASN A 280 -26.66 22.43 12.94
C ASN A 280 -25.24 22.40 12.37
N THR A 281 -24.62 23.59 12.36
CA THR A 281 -23.24 23.74 11.92
C THR A 281 -22.43 24.62 12.87
N TYR A 282 -21.19 24.24 13.11
CA TYR A 282 -20.28 24.92 14.03
C TYR A 282 -18.97 25.24 13.32
N THR A 283 -18.62 26.53 13.22
CA THR A 283 -17.43 26.98 12.49
C THR A 283 -16.35 27.44 13.46
N VAL A 284 -15.12 26.99 13.23
CA VAL A 284 -13.90 27.49 13.88
C VAL A 284 -12.94 27.95 12.77
N ASN A 285 -12.83 29.27 12.62
CA ASN A 285 -12.05 29.93 11.57
C ASN A 285 -11.21 31.11 12.12
N GLU A 286 -11.01 31.17 13.43
CA GLU A 286 -10.20 32.20 14.07
C GLU A 286 -8.70 31.97 13.80
N ILE A 287 -7.90 33.04 13.78
CA ILE A 287 -6.44 32.97 13.75
C ILE A 287 -5.93 33.08 15.19
N SER A 288 -5.77 31.95 15.86
CA SER A 288 -5.38 31.87 17.27
C SER A 288 -4.57 30.60 17.55
N ASP A 289 -4.06 30.47 18.78
CA ASP A 289 -3.41 29.23 19.23
C ASP A 289 -4.37 28.02 19.24
N LYS A 290 -5.69 28.23 19.15
CA LYS A 290 -6.69 27.17 19.03
C LYS A 290 -6.61 26.48 17.67
N THR A 291 -6.38 27.24 16.60
CA THR A 291 -6.40 26.76 15.21
C THR A 291 -5.01 26.59 14.62
N LYS A 292 -3.98 27.19 15.24
CA LYS A 292 -2.59 27.06 14.80
C LYS A 292 -2.10 25.61 14.86
N LEU A 293 -1.60 25.10 13.73
CA LEU A 293 -0.94 23.81 13.66
C LEU A 293 0.49 23.89 14.21
N VAL A 294 0.96 22.77 14.75
CA VAL A 294 2.32 22.58 15.26
C VAL A 294 3.15 21.89 14.19
N LYS A 295 4.38 22.36 13.95
CA LYS A 295 5.27 21.75 12.97
C LYS A 295 5.69 20.35 13.44
N ASP A 296 5.49 19.33 12.60
CA ASP A 296 5.73 17.92 12.96
C ASP A 296 7.22 17.58 13.04
N SER A 297 8.02 18.23 12.19
CA SER A 297 9.44 17.95 12.04
C SER A 297 10.19 19.22 11.60
N GLN A 298 11.45 19.35 12.00
CA GLN A 298 12.33 20.40 11.48
C GLN A 298 12.67 20.19 9.99
N TRP A 299 12.52 18.96 9.51
CA TRP A 299 12.70 18.54 8.13
C TRP A 299 11.33 18.40 7.45
N GLY A 300 11.16 19.01 6.29
CA GLY A 300 9.92 18.99 5.51
C GLY A 300 8.93 20.10 5.86
N VAL A 301 7.80 20.03 5.18
CA VAL A 301 6.71 21.03 5.18
C VAL A 301 5.46 20.31 5.72
N MET A 302 5.53 19.90 6.99
CA MET A 302 4.44 19.18 7.67
C MET A 302 4.06 19.84 8.99
N TRP A 303 2.77 20.04 9.20
CA TRP A 303 2.20 20.57 10.44
C TRP A 303 0.95 19.80 10.80
N SER A 304 0.65 19.68 12.09
CA SER A 304 -0.56 19.00 12.56
C SER A 304 -1.25 19.73 13.70
N ARG A 305 -2.55 19.44 13.85
CA ARG A 305 -3.36 19.85 14.97
C ARG A 305 -4.19 18.68 15.46
N THR A 306 -3.96 18.30 16.71
CA THR A 306 -4.76 17.31 17.41
C THR A 306 -5.90 17.99 18.17
N VAL A 307 -7.12 17.50 18.00
CA VAL A 307 -8.34 18.05 18.57
C VAL A 307 -9.23 16.93 19.13
N TRP A 308 -9.98 17.26 20.18
CA TRP A 308 -11.18 16.52 20.53
C TRP A 308 -12.37 17.24 19.88
N PRO A 309 -13.06 16.65 18.89
CA PRO A 309 -14.03 17.36 18.05
C PRO A 309 -15.13 18.09 18.83
N GLU A 310 -15.81 17.42 19.77
CA GLU A 310 -16.89 18.02 20.56
C GLU A 310 -16.41 19.28 21.30
N GLY A 311 -15.28 19.19 22.00
CA GLY A 311 -14.69 20.33 22.70
C GLY A 311 -14.17 21.42 21.77
N TYR A 312 -13.57 21.05 20.64
CA TYR A 312 -13.00 22.00 19.68
C TYR A 312 -14.06 22.90 19.05
N PHE A 313 -15.19 22.32 18.63
CA PHE A 313 -16.32 23.04 18.05
C PHE A 313 -17.30 23.59 19.11
N SER A 314 -17.14 23.19 20.38
CA SER A 314 -18.08 23.50 21.46
C SER A 314 -19.50 23.04 21.14
N VAL A 315 -19.61 21.83 20.57
CA VAL A 315 -20.88 21.19 20.21
C VAL A 315 -21.58 20.73 21.50
N PRO A 316 -22.90 20.97 21.66
CA PRO A 316 -23.64 20.45 22.80
C PRO A 316 -23.61 18.92 22.86
N SER A 317 -23.53 18.35 24.07
CA SER A 317 -23.43 16.90 24.30
C SER A 317 -24.62 16.08 23.77
N ASN A 318 -25.72 16.73 23.40
CA ASN A 318 -26.92 16.10 22.84
C ASN A 318 -26.96 16.13 21.30
N GLU A 319 -25.90 16.60 20.63
CA GLU A 319 -25.78 16.63 19.18
C GLU A 319 -24.68 15.68 18.70
N THR A 320 -24.89 15.10 17.53
CA THR A 320 -23.94 14.14 16.94
C THR A 320 -23.27 14.72 15.71
N ILE A 321 -21.94 14.90 15.74
CA ILE A 321 -21.15 15.35 14.60
C ILE A 321 -21.08 14.21 13.57
N THR A 322 -21.53 14.49 12.36
CA THR A 322 -21.52 13.54 11.23
C THR A 322 -20.31 13.73 10.32
N ARG A 323 -19.90 14.99 10.13
CA ARG A 323 -18.73 15.34 9.31
C ARG A 323 -18.10 16.66 9.72
N ILE A 324 -16.83 16.81 9.35
CA ILE A 324 -16.08 18.06 9.42
C ILE A 324 -15.60 18.43 8.02
N GLU A 325 -15.91 19.63 7.58
CA GLU A 325 -15.29 20.27 6.43
C GLU A 325 -14.12 21.12 6.89
N TYR A 326 -12.96 21.06 6.23
CA TYR A 326 -11.79 21.82 6.65
C TYR A 326 -10.84 22.19 5.50
N TYR A 327 -10.00 23.18 5.75
CA TYR A 327 -8.89 23.59 4.88
C TYR A 327 -7.82 24.29 5.71
N PHE A 328 -6.65 24.50 5.13
CA PHE A 328 -5.52 25.15 5.80
C PHE A 328 -5.31 26.56 5.26
N THR A 329 -4.84 27.48 6.10
CA THR A 329 -4.58 28.86 5.72
C THR A 329 -3.37 29.44 6.42
N ASN A 330 -2.82 30.53 5.88
CA ASN A 330 -1.80 31.33 6.54
C ASN A 330 -2.41 32.31 7.57
N LYS A 331 -1.55 33.09 8.22
CA LYS A 331 -1.94 33.96 9.34
C LYS A 331 -2.96 35.07 8.99
N ASP A 332 -2.97 35.55 7.75
CA ASP A 332 -3.88 36.63 7.35
C ASP A 332 -5.08 36.15 6.51
N GLY A 333 -5.16 34.84 6.24
CA GLY A 333 -6.24 34.24 5.47
C GLY A 333 -6.13 34.44 3.95
N SER A 334 -5.07 35.09 3.46
CA SER A 334 -4.92 35.39 2.03
C SER A 334 -4.48 34.18 1.21
N LEU A 335 -3.76 33.24 1.82
CA LEU A 335 -3.30 32.00 1.21
C LEU A 335 -3.97 30.81 1.90
N TYR A 336 -4.29 29.79 1.11
CA TYR A 336 -4.94 28.60 1.62
C TYR A 336 -4.57 27.37 0.79
N VAL A 337 -4.83 26.20 1.36
CA VAL A 337 -4.80 24.91 0.66
C VAL A 337 -6.07 24.16 1.01
N SER A 338 -6.80 23.74 -0.01
CA SER A 338 -8.08 23.05 0.09
C SER A 338 -8.13 21.84 -0.86
N LYS A 339 -9.23 21.09 -0.86
CA LYS A 339 -9.45 19.96 -1.79
C LYS A 339 -9.33 20.36 -3.26
N TYR A 340 -9.64 21.60 -3.58
CA TYR A 340 -9.47 22.13 -4.93
C TYR A 340 -7.99 22.08 -5.36
N ASP A 341 -7.11 22.56 -4.49
CA ASP A 341 -5.66 22.56 -4.72
C ASP A 341 -5.11 21.15 -4.87
N ASP A 342 -5.59 20.24 -4.02
CA ASP A 342 -5.22 18.84 -4.02
C ASP A 342 -5.53 18.17 -5.37
N LYS A 343 -6.71 18.42 -5.93
CA LYS A 343 -7.10 17.94 -7.26
C LYS A 343 -6.25 18.55 -8.38
N VAL A 344 -6.01 19.86 -8.32
CA VAL A 344 -5.23 20.58 -9.34
C VAL A 344 -3.78 20.11 -9.35
N ALA A 345 -3.15 20.01 -8.18
CA ALA A 345 -1.79 19.53 -8.03
C ALA A 345 -1.65 18.04 -8.37
N GLY A 346 -2.58 17.20 -7.89
CA GLY A 346 -2.57 15.76 -8.12
C GLY A 346 -2.81 15.35 -9.58
N ALA A 347 -3.47 16.20 -10.38
CA ALA A 347 -3.60 16.01 -11.83
C ALA A 347 -2.28 16.28 -12.58
N MET A 348 -1.37 17.07 -12.00
CA MET A 348 -0.08 17.46 -12.59
C MET A 348 -0.18 18.01 -14.03
N GLU A 349 -1.30 18.65 -14.36
CA GLU A 349 -1.50 19.26 -15.67
C GLU A 349 -0.55 20.46 -15.87
N PRO A 350 -0.05 20.72 -17.09
CA PRO A 350 0.77 21.89 -17.36
C PRO A 350 0.08 23.19 -16.93
N GLY A 351 0.73 23.97 -16.09
CA GLY A 351 0.20 25.24 -15.58
C GLY A 351 -0.53 25.15 -14.23
N TYR A 352 -0.47 24.01 -13.54
CA TYR A 352 -1.16 23.83 -12.27
C TYR A 352 -0.67 24.84 -11.21
N GLU A 353 0.62 25.18 -11.19
CA GLU A 353 1.20 26.10 -10.19
C GLU A 353 0.60 27.51 -10.32
N GLU A 354 0.40 28.00 -11.54
CA GLU A 354 -0.27 29.28 -11.80
C GLU A 354 -1.73 29.27 -11.35
N GLU A 355 -2.41 28.13 -11.49
CA GLU A 355 -3.80 27.96 -11.03
C GLU A 355 -3.90 27.99 -9.49
N LEU A 356 -2.93 27.39 -8.79
CA LEU A 356 -2.89 27.35 -7.32
C LEU A 356 -2.68 28.75 -6.69
N VAL A 357 -2.04 29.67 -7.41
CA VAL A 357 -1.84 31.05 -6.94
C VAL A 357 -2.87 32.04 -7.51
N ARG A 358 -3.85 31.57 -8.28
CA ARG A 358 -4.86 32.43 -8.90
C ARG A 358 -5.75 33.10 -7.82
N PRO A 359 -5.87 34.44 -7.82
CA PRO A 359 -6.77 35.12 -6.91
C PRO A 359 -8.22 34.65 -7.06
N GLY A 360 -8.90 34.41 -5.93
CA GLY A 360 -10.32 34.06 -5.91
C GLY A 360 -10.66 32.67 -6.45
N ARG A 361 -9.69 31.74 -6.52
CA ARG A 361 -9.97 30.34 -6.84
C ARG A 361 -10.91 29.70 -5.79
N PRO A 362 -11.59 28.59 -6.11
CA PRO A 362 -12.54 27.97 -5.19
C PRO A 362 -11.88 27.46 -3.91
N ILE A 363 -12.60 27.57 -2.79
CA ILE A 363 -12.30 26.82 -1.55
C ILE A 363 -13.24 25.63 -1.52
N GLU A 364 -12.81 24.51 -2.10
CA GLU A 364 -13.46 23.21 -1.86
C GLU A 364 -12.87 22.60 -0.59
N PRO A 365 -13.62 22.39 0.50
CA PRO A 365 -13.05 21.86 1.73
C PRO A 365 -12.70 20.37 1.58
N PHE A 366 -11.68 19.93 2.33
CA PHE A 366 -11.50 18.53 2.67
C PHE A 366 -12.65 18.09 3.59
N ILE A 367 -13.01 16.81 3.54
CA ILE A 367 -14.12 16.26 4.33
C ILE A 367 -13.63 15.08 5.16
N TYR A 368 -13.92 15.11 6.46
CA TYR A 368 -13.79 13.97 7.36
C TYR A 368 -15.17 13.50 7.79
N TYR A 369 -15.46 12.22 7.63
CA TYR A 369 -16.72 11.61 8.08
C TYR A 369 -16.49 10.82 9.37
N PHE A 370 -17.40 10.97 10.33
CA PHE A 370 -17.41 10.11 11.51
C PHE A 370 -18.15 8.81 11.21
N VAL A 371 -17.71 7.72 11.84
CA VAL A 371 -18.45 6.46 11.81
C VAL A 371 -19.69 6.64 12.69
N CYS A 372 -20.85 6.85 12.07
CA CYS A 372 -22.13 6.81 12.78
C CYS A 372 -22.35 5.38 13.26
N LYS A 373 -22.35 5.14 14.57
CA LYS A 373 -22.77 3.87 15.17
C LYS A 373 -24.16 3.99 15.77
#